data_AF-A0A6S7HGF7-F1
#
_entry.id   AF-A0A6S7HGF7-F1
#
_cell.length_a   1.000
_cell.length_b   1.000
_cell.length_c   1.000
_cell.angle_alpha   90.00
_cell.angle_beta   90.00
_cell.angle_gamma   90.00
#
_symmetry.space_group_name_H-M   'P 1'
#
loop_
_entity.id
_entity.type
_entity.pdbx_description
1 polymer ?
#
loop_
_entity_poly.entity_id
_entity_poly.type
_entity_poly.pdbx_seq_one_letter_code
_entity_poly.pdbx_strand_id
1 'polypeptide(L)'
;MAAKMNSEQENVILEKKLQRKLCSFLDENFPEDLSNVRQCLEKMEKERDALEKQLAISEPNKDIAPLCVGKTIEDANLVLGNVDKIQCNLGELNDCFDEHNGKVDNVIKQLDSLNKTVNELENLTSYIKWLQRVEDLSTIIHQGLETGSLKNAISELLSMKKLLDNLQGTSCQYLSKFLVDTLKYWNKIVVEKLSKEFDEVLKVLKWPFTSGSTAPSLAANSNVFQTLESLFLLLLQVSEIEALATSNGERTGIISLPMELLLRPLRKRFQYHFYGKRQTNSLEKPEWFYTQILNWLRDHEDFLDSTIQPIIDKSELAWRSAQDQFTEGLLQVVVEKMNHSIPLVLDNEAVFSHFVDETLLFDKELRNTYDLSQVNSSCLQVLVKQPCFAKWVTLEKKYAMENIQSLLSSEKAWSPRYEDAADVDDLKVPECVETFVSLLVGITDRYKYMPGEENQISFVNIQLDLLYFFTASLDEIKNEGDPVTPCFLFIINSTNYLATILQDWSEQAMFLKLHYIKTQIAKKKRSDPSEITSENSTTDEPNIRNIDDFGENGTLFEEAIQQLRTLQNNMMAVLVKHVAVEFKMKSDSYKKE
;
A
#
# COMPACT_ATOMS: atom_id res chain seq x y z
N MET A 1 45.89 -77.41 5.25
CA MET A 1 45.88 -76.18 4.42
C MET A 1 46.01 -76.48 2.93
N ALA A 2 46.84 -77.43 2.47
CA ALA A 2 46.90 -77.83 1.06
C ALA A 2 45.67 -78.61 0.52
N ALA A 3 44.89 -79.29 1.37
CA ALA A 3 43.68 -80.03 0.94
C ALA A 3 42.43 -79.13 0.76
N LYS A 4 42.38 -77.95 1.38
CA LYS A 4 41.25 -77.00 1.28
C LYS A 4 41.35 -76.10 0.04
N MET A 5 42.57 -75.83 -0.43
CA MET A 5 42.81 -75.07 -1.67
C MET A 5 42.52 -75.92 -2.94
N ASN A 6 42.55 -77.24 -2.85
CA ASN A 6 42.32 -78.12 -4.00
C ASN A 6 40.81 -78.30 -4.30
N SER A 7 39.93 -78.30 -3.29
CA SER A 7 38.47 -78.41 -3.49
C SER A 7 37.84 -77.11 -4.00
N GLU A 8 38.38 -75.94 -3.63
CA GLU A 8 37.94 -74.63 -4.16
C GLU A 8 38.34 -74.45 -5.63
N GLN A 9 39.49 -75.00 -6.06
CA GLN A 9 39.87 -74.98 -7.48
C GLN A 9 39.06 -75.96 -8.33
N GLU A 10 38.70 -77.14 -7.83
CA GLU A 10 37.87 -78.10 -8.56
C GLU A 10 36.41 -77.61 -8.75
N ASN A 11 35.82 -76.97 -7.74
CA ASN A 11 34.46 -76.40 -7.86
C ASN A 11 34.40 -75.22 -8.84
N VAL A 12 35.39 -74.32 -8.84
CA VAL A 12 35.47 -73.22 -9.82
C VAL A 12 35.67 -73.74 -11.25
N ILE A 13 36.38 -74.86 -11.43
CA ILE A 13 36.54 -75.52 -12.73
C ILE A 13 35.22 -76.18 -13.17
N LEU A 14 34.47 -76.79 -12.26
CA LEU A 14 33.19 -77.43 -12.56
C LEU A 14 32.12 -76.38 -12.92
N GLU A 15 32.01 -75.29 -12.15
CA GLU A 15 31.12 -74.15 -12.44
C GLU A 15 31.43 -73.54 -13.81
N LYS A 16 32.70 -73.26 -14.11
CA LYS A 16 33.09 -72.72 -15.42
C LYS A 16 32.84 -73.70 -16.58
N LYS A 17 32.83 -75.01 -16.34
CA LYS A 17 32.55 -76.03 -17.35
C LYS A 17 31.05 -76.21 -17.57
N LEU A 18 30.24 -76.08 -16.52
CA LEU A 18 28.78 -76.05 -16.58
C LEU A 18 28.29 -74.78 -17.25
N GLN A 19 28.83 -73.62 -16.86
CA GLN A 19 28.51 -72.33 -17.47
C GLN A 19 28.88 -72.31 -18.95
N ARG A 20 30.04 -72.87 -19.35
CA ARG A 20 30.39 -73.03 -20.78
C ARG A 20 29.47 -73.96 -21.54
N LYS A 21 29.03 -75.08 -20.95
CA LYS A 21 28.06 -75.99 -21.59
C LYS A 21 26.68 -75.36 -21.69
N LEU A 22 26.27 -74.58 -20.69
CA LEU A 22 25.00 -73.88 -20.68
C LEU A 22 25.01 -72.74 -21.71
N CYS A 23 26.07 -71.94 -21.75
CA CYS A 23 26.24 -70.92 -22.78
C CYS A 23 26.33 -71.55 -24.18
N SER A 24 27.09 -72.63 -24.40
CA SER A 24 27.11 -73.28 -25.72
C SER A 24 25.75 -73.84 -26.11
N PHE A 25 24.99 -74.40 -25.16
CA PHE A 25 23.63 -74.89 -25.41
C PHE A 25 22.66 -73.74 -25.74
N LEU A 26 22.74 -72.64 -25.01
CA LEU A 26 21.91 -71.45 -25.25
C LEU A 26 22.30 -70.75 -26.57
N ASP A 27 23.59 -70.64 -26.88
CA ASP A 27 24.10 -70.07 -28.13
C ASP A 27 23.79 -70.95 -29.34
N GLU A 28 23.83 -72.30 -29.21
CA GLU A 28 23.47 -73.23 -30.30
C GLU A 28 21.96 -73.30 -30.56
N ASN A 29 21.11 -73.13 -29.53
CA ASN A 29 19.67 -73.34 -29.65
C ASN A 29 18.86 -72.02 -29.68
N PHE A 30 19.43 -70.92 -29.19
CA PHE A 30 18.78 -69.60 -29.08
C PHE A 30 19.76 -68.44 -29.38
N PRO A 31 20.27 -68.30 -30.62
CA PRO A 31 21.38 -67.41 -30.89
C PRO A 31 21.03 -65.92 -30.82
N GLU A 32 19.76 -65.51 -31.04
CA GLU A 32 19.38 -64.08 -31.00
C GLU A 32 17.86 -63.80 -30.90
N ASP A 33 16.96 -64.81 -30.93
CA ASP A 33 15.51 -64.61 -30.68
C ASP A 33 14.79 -65.89 -30.20
N LEU A 34 13.79 -65.77 -29.31
CA LEU A 34 13.06 -66.88 -28.63
C LEU A 34 12.07 -67.65 -29.55
N SER A 35 12.12 -67.44 -30.86
CA SER A 35 11.21 -68.03 -31.84
C SER A 35 11.34 -69.56 -31.97
N ASN A 36 12.48 -70.14 -31.60
CA ASN A 36 12.72 -71.60 -31.66
C ASN A 36 12.31 -72.37 -30.41
N VAL A 37 11.85 -71.69 -29.34
CA VAL A 37 11.47 -72.35 -28.06
C VAL A 37 10.36 -73.37 -28.26
N ARG A 38 9.41 -73.06 -29.15
CA ARG A 38 8.27 -73.95 -29.45
C ARG A 38 8.71 -75.22 -30.19
N GLN A 39 9.69 -75.13 -31.09
CA GLN A 39 10.27 -76.29 -31.77
C GLN A 39 11.13 -77.15 -30.83
N CYS A 40 11.88 -76.53 -29.92
CA CYS A 40 12.63 -77.27 -28.89
C CYS A 40 11.69 -77.98 -27.91
N LEU A 41 10.58 -77.35 -27.49
CA LEU A 41 9.55 -77.99 -26.67
C LEU A 41 8.90 -79.17 -27.41
N GLU A 42 8.53 -79.03 -28.69
CA GLU A 42 7.99 -80.14 -29.48
C GLU A 42 9.01 -81.28 -29.67
N LYS A 43 10.30 -80.97 -29.80
CA LYS A 43 11.36 -81.99 -29.91
C LYS A 43 11.55 -82.73 -28.58
N MET A 44 11.54 -82.02 -27.47
CA MET A 44 11.62 -82.60 -26.12
C MET A 44 10.37 -83.40 -25.76
N GLU A 45 9.17 -82.97 -26.18
CA GLU A 45 7.94 -83.75 -26.03
C GLU A 45 7.96 -85.01 -26.90
N LYS A 46 8.46 -84.95 -28.14
CA LYS A 46 8.64 -86.16 -28.96
C LYS A 46 9.65 -87.13 -28.37
N GLU A 47 10.74 -86.65 -27.76
CA GLU A 47 11.71 -87.50 -27.07
C GLU A 47 11.12 -88.09 -25.78
N ARG A 48 10.34 -87.33 -25.02
CA ARG A 48 9.55 -87.84 -23.87
C ARG A 48 8.57 -88.92 -24.30
N ASP A 49 7.76 -88.66 -25.33
CA ASP A 49 6.75 -89.59 -25.83
C ASP A 49 7.40 -90.85 -26.47
N ALA A 50 8.60 -90.72 -27.05
CA ALA A 50 9.39 -91.85 -27.54
C ALA A 50 9.95 -92.70 -26.40
N LEU A 51 10.40 -92.08 -25.30
CA LEU A 51 10.84 -92.78 -24.09
C LEU A 51 9.65 -93.43 -23.35
N GLU A 52 8.49 -92.79 -23.29
CA GLU A 52 7.25 -93.38 -22.76
C GLU A 52 6.78 -94.56 -23.61
N LYS A 53 6.91 -94.49 -24.96
CA LYS A 53 6.65 -95.64 -25.83
C LYS A 53 7.68 -96.77 -25.67
N GLN A 54 8.94 -96.46 -25.35
CA GLN A 54 9.94 -97.49 -25.03
C GLN A 54 9.65 -98.16 -23.67
N LEU A 55 9.09 -97.42 -22.71
CA LEU A 55 8.62 -97.95 -21.42
C LEU A 55 7.32 -98.76 -21.53
N ALA A 56 6.42 -98.41 -22.46
CA ALA A 56 5.13 -99.06 -22.65
C ALA A 56 5.17 -100.36 -23.49
N ILE A 57 6.30 -100.71 -24.14
CA ILE A 57 6.43 -101.93 -24.97
C ILE A 57 7.08 -103.09 -24.21
N SER A 58 7.60 -102.89 -23.01
CA SER A 58 8.05 -103.98 -22.15
C SER A 58 7.00 -104.39 -21.12
N GLU A 59 5.83 -104.84 -21.60
CA GLU A 59 5.01 -105.94 -21.04
C GLU A 59 3.79 -106.15 -21.97
N PRO A 60 3.76 -107.21 -22.80
CA PRO A 60 3.51 -108.55 -22.28
C PRO A 60 4.28 -109.66 -23.02
N ASN A 61 5.04 -110.47 -22.27
CA ASN A 61 4.87 -111.90 -22.39
C ASN A 61 5.15 -112.53 -21.03
N LYS A 62 4.06 -113.05 -20.46
CA LYS A 62 4.03 -113.91 -19.30
C LYS A 62 4.94 -115.11 -19.58
N ASP A 63 5.94 -115.31 -18.73
CA ASP A 63 5.83 -116.40 -17.76
C ASP A 63 6.85 -116.24 -16.64
N ILE A 64 6.44 -116.72 -15.45
CA ILE A 64 7.20 -116.92 -14.21
C ILE A 64 7.14 -115.77 -13.19
N ALA A 65 6.15 -115.87 -12.30
CA ALA A 65 6.07 -115.25 -10.97
C ALA A 65 7.25 -115.64 -10.06
N PRO A 66 7.41 -115.14 -8.80
CA PRO A 66 6.87 -113.96 -8.10
C PRO A 66 7.99 -113.21 -7.30
N LEU A 67 8.42 -112.00 -7.68
CA LEU A 67 9.52 -111.29 -6.98
C LEU A 67 9.45 -109.74 -7.00
N CYS A 68 8.37 -109.15 -7.53
CA CYS A 68 8.38 -107.72 -7.89
C CYS A 68 7.90 -106.74 -6.81
N VAL A 69 7.44 -107.15 -5.63
CA VAL A 69 7.02 -106.19 -4.58
C VAL A 69 8.21 -105.62 -3.79
N GLY A 70 9.29 -106.38 -3.63
CA GLY A 70 10.49 -105.94 -2.90
C GLY A 70 11.33 -104.91 -3.64
N LYS A 71 11.57 -105.14 -4.94
CA LYS A 71 12.36 -104.22 -5.79
C LYS A 71 11.67 -102.86 -5.96
N THR A 72 10.35 -102.82 -6.14
CA THR A 72 9.63 -101.55 -6.28
C THR A 72 9.63 -100.73 -4.99
N ILE A 73 9.69 -101.37 -3.82
CA ILE A 73 9.85 -100.68 -2.52
C ILE A 73 11.30 -100.19 -2.34
N GLU A 74 12.30 -100.98 -2.73
CA GLU A 74 13.70 -100.53 -2.75
C GLU A 74 13.92 -99.34 -3.69
N ASP A 75 13.37 -99.39 -4.89
CA ASP A 75 13.46 -98.31 -5.88
C ASP A 75 12.71 -97.06 -5.40
N ALA A 76 11.53 -97.21 -4.78
CA ALA A 76 10.79 -96.09 -4.18
C ALA A 76 11.54 -95.47 -3.00
N ASN A 77 12.19 -96.28 -2.15
CA ASN A 77 13.04 -95.78 -1.06
C ASN A 77 14.31 -95.09 -1.58
N LEU A 78 14.88 -95.55 -2.70
CA LEU A 78 15.99 -94.89 -3.40
C LEU A 78 15.56 -93.54 -3.99
N VAL A 79 14.38 -93.46 -4.60
CA VAL A 79 13.81 -92.22 -5.13
C VAL A 79 13.47 -91.27 -3.99
N LEU A 80 12.87 -91.74 -2.89
CA LEU A 80 12.63 -90.92 -1.70
C LEU A 80 13.93 -90.40 -1.09
N GLY A 81 14.97 -91.24 -1.00
CA GLY A 81 16.30 -90.79 -0.54
C GLY A 81 16.97 -89.78 -1.48
N ASN A 82 16.67 -89.84 -2.79
CA ASN A 82 17.10 -88.81 -3.75
C ASN A 82 16.28 -87.52 -3.63
N VAL A 83 14.97 -87.62 -3.36
CA VAL A 83 14.10 -86.46 -3.07
C VAL A 83 14.55 -85.78 -1.77
N ASP A 84 14.87 -86.54 -0.72
CA ASP A 84 15.43 -86.01 0.52
C ASP A 84 16.76 -85.30 0.28
N LYS A 85 17.64 -85.87 -0.57
CA LYS A 85 18.88 -85.20 -0.99
C LYS A 85 18.63 -83.91 -1.76
N ILE A 86 17.67 -83.90 -2.70
CA ILE A 86 17.33 -82.69 -3.46
C ILE A 86 16.70 -81.64 -2.54
N GLN A 87 15.90 -82.05 -1.56
CA GLN A 87 15.29 -81.16 -0.58
C GLN A 87 16.33 -80.59 0.39
N CYS A 88 17.31 -81.38 0.82
CA CYS A 88 18.49 -80.88 1.54
C CYS A 88 19.30 -79.89 0.69
N ASN A 89 19.60 -80.21 -0.56
CA ASN A 89 20.35 -79.33 -1.45
C ASN A 89 19.58 -78.03 -1.76
N LEU A 90 18.25 -78.08 -1.89
CA LEU A 90 17.40 -76.90 -2.05
C LEU A 90 17.38 -76.06 -0.77
N GLY A 91 17.37 -76.69 0.41
CA GLY A 91 17.52 -76.01 1.69
C GLY A 91 18.86 -75.29 1.80
N GLU A 92 19.96 -76.00 1.52
CA GLU A 92 21.32 -75.42 1.52
C GLU A 92 21.48 -74.28 0.49
N LEU A 93 20.89 -74.43 -0.70
CA LEU A 93 20.90 -73.37 -1.72
C LEU A 93 20.07 -72.16 -1.29
N ASN A 94 18.92 -72.38 -0.64
CA ASN A 94 18.07 -71.30 -0.16
C ASN A 94 18.74 -70.57 1.01
N ASP A 95 19.39 -71.29 1.92
CA ASP A 95 20.20 -70.70 2.99
C ASP A 95 21.38 -69.88 2.43
N CYS A 96 22.04 -70.38 1.37
CA CYS A 96 23.09 -69.65 0.67
C CYS A 96 22.56 -68.40 -0.05
N PHE A 97 21.36 -68.48 -0.64
CA PHE A 97 20.69 -67.35 -1.28
C PHE A 97 20.26 -66.29 -0.26
N ASP A 98 19.75 -66.69 0.90
CA ASP A 98 19.39 -65.79 2.00
C ASP A 98 20.64 -65.12 2.61
N GLU A 99 21.75 -65.86 2.76
CA GLU A 99 23.03 -65.29 3.19
C GLU A 99 23.56 -64.26 2.17
N HIS A 100 23.45 -64.56 0.87
CA HIS A 100 23.84 -63.63 -0.20
C HIS A 100 22.93 -62.39 -0.24
N ASN A 101 21.62 -62.54 -0.11
CA ASN A 101 20.68 -61.41 -0.04
C ASN A 101 20.95 -60.54 1.19
N GLY A 102 21.24 -61.13 2.35
CA GLY A 102 21.64 -60.37 3.54
C GLY A 102 22.92 -59.56 3.33
N LYS A 103 23.90 -60.10 2.57
CA LYS A 103 25.11 -59.36 2.17
C LYS A 103 24.79 -58.23 1.19
N VAL A 104 23.93 -58.47 0.19
CA VAL A 104 23.48 -57.46 -0.77
C VAL A 104 22.72 -56.33 -0.07
N ASP A 105 21.80 -56.64 0.84
CA ASP A 105 21.07 -55.64 1.64
C ASP A 105 22.00 -54.78 2.50
N ASN A 106 23.05 -55.38 3.06
CA ASN A 106 24.06 -54.64 3.81
C ASN A 106 24.85 -53.67 2.90
N VAL A 107 25.22 -54.12 1.69
CA VAL A 107 25.87 -53.26 0.69
C VAL A 107 24.94 -52.13 0.24
N ILE A 108 23.64 -52.40 0.04
CA ILE A 108 22.64 -51.38 -0.29
C ILE A 108 22.55 -50.34 0.83
N LYS A 109 22.48 -50.77 2.11
CA LYS A 109 22.48 -49.84 3.27
C LYS A 109 23.76 -49.00 3.36
N GLN A 110 24.91 -49.58 3.03
CA GLN A 110 26.18 -48.85 2.97
C GLN A 110 26.23 -47.88 1.79
N LEU A 111 25.66 -48.25 0.65
CA LEU A 111 25.54 -47.37 -0.51
C LEU A 111 24.59 -46.21 -0.21
N ASP A 112 23.46 -46.45 0.46
CA ASP A 112 22.52 -45.41 0.89
C ASP A 112 23.17 -44.44 1.88
N SER A 113 23.98 -44.94 2.82
CA SER A 113 24.69 -44.07 3.76
C SER A 113 25.76 -43.25 3.06
N LEU A 114 26.49 -43.83 2.10
CA LEU A 114 27.45 -43.10 1.28
C LEU A 114 26.77 -42.09 0.36
N ASN A 115 25.59 -42.41 -0.18
CA ASN A 115 24.84 -41.49 -1.03
C ASN A 115 24.29 -40.29 -0.23
N LYS A 116 23.91 -40.50 1.03
CA LYS A 116 23.58 -39.42 1.96
C LYS A 116 24.78 -38.51 2.24
N THR A 117 25.96 -39.08 2.51
CA THR A 117 27.16 -38.25 2.76
C THR A 117 27.61 -37.51 1.50
N VAL A 118 27.48 -38.12 0.31
CA VAL A 118 27.71 -37.44 -0.97
C VAL A 118 26.76 -36.25 -1.12
N ASN A 119 25.45 -36.44 -0.90
CA ASN A 119 24.47 -35.34 -0.95
C ASN A 119 24.77 -34.22 0.07
N GLU A 120 25.19 -34.56 1.29
CA GLU A 120 25.59 -33.56 2.30
C GLU A 120 26.83 -32.77 1.85
N LEU A 121 27.83 -33.44 1.28
CA LEU A 121 29.03 -32.80 0.75
C LEU A 121 28.72 -31.92 -0.45
N GLU A 122 27.80 -32.33 -1.33
CA GLU A 122 27.34 -31.53 -2.46
C GLU A 122 26.59 -30.27 -2.00
N ASN A 123 25.77 -30.37 -0.95
CA ASN A 123 25.09 -29.24 -0.32
C ASN A 123 26.08 -28.26 0.31
N LEU A 124 27.07 -28.76 1.07
CA LEU A 124 28.13 -27.93 1.66
C LEU A 124 28.99 -27.25 0.59
N THR A 125 29.34 -27.99 -0.46
CA THR A 125 30.10 -27.45 -1.61
C THR A 125 29.31 -26.33 -2.29
N SER A 126 28.00 -26.52 -2.48
CA SER A 126 27.13 -25.50 -3.05
C SER A 126 27.08 -24.27 -2.13
N TYR A 127 26.88 -24.46 -0.83
CA TYR A 127 26.89 -23.37 0.16
C TYR A 127 28.18 -22.54 0.13
N ILE A 128 29.34 -23.20 0.08
CA ILE A 128 30.64 -22.52 0.00
C ILE A 128 30.78 -21.76 -1.33
N LYS A 129 30.32 -22.32 -2.45
CA LYS A 129 30.32 -21.62 -3.75
C LYS A 129 29.48 -20.34 -3.71
N TRP A 130 28.35 -20.35 -3.01
CA TRP A 130 27.54 -19.15 -2.80
C TRP A 130 28.29 -18.09 -1.99
N LEU A 131 28.94 -18.49 -0.88
CA LEU A 131 29.76 -17.57 -0.09
C LEU A 131 30.92 -16.99 -0.90
N GLN A 132 31.63 -17.84 -1.66
CA GLN A 132 32.72 -17.39 -2.53
C GLN A 132 32.21 -16.39 -3.56
N ARG A 133 31.06 -16.64 -4.18
CA ARG A 133 30.46 -15.71 -5.15
C ARG A 133 30.14 -14.36 -4.52
N VAL A 134 29.63 -14.34 -3.28
CA VAL A 134 29.34 -13.10 -2.54
C VAL A 134 30.62 -12.34 -2.22
N GLU A 135 31.69 -13.05 -1.83
CA GLU A 135 33.01 -12.46 -1.58
C GLU A 135 33.63 -11.87 -2.86
N ASP A 136 33.54 -12.58 -3.98
CA ASP A 136 34.01 -12.10 -5.28
C ASP A 136 33.28 -10.81 -5.68
N LEU A 137 31.94 -10.79 -5.55
CA LEU A 137 31.13 -9.61 -5.81
C LEU A 137 31.50 -8.46 -4.88
N SER A 138 31.68 -8.74 -3.59
CA SER A 138 32.10 -7.75 -2.58
C SER A 138 33.46 -7.14 -2.92
N THR A 139 34.40 -7.96 -3.40
CA THR A 139 35.74 -7.52 -3.81
C THR A 139 35.66 -6.59 -5.03
N ILE A 140 34.83 -6.93 -6.02
CA ILE A 140 34.63 -6.09 -7.22
C ILE A 140 33.94 -4.78 -6.85
N ILE A 141 32.94 -4.81 -5.96
CA ILE A 141 32.28 -3.59 -5.44
C ILE A 141 33.33 -2.70 -4.76
N HIS A 142 34.15 -3.26 -3.89
CA HIS A 142 35.22 -2.53 -3.20
C HIS A 142 36.20 -1.89 -4.20
N GLN A 143 36.71 -2.68 -5.16
CA GLN A 143 37.64 -2.20 -6.18
C GLN A 143 37.00 -1.11 -7.08
N GLY A 144 35.73 -1.28 -7.44
CA GLY A 144 34.96 -0.29 -8.21
C GLY A 144 34.81 1.02 -7.43
N LEU A 145 34.60 0.94 -6.12
CA LEU A 145 34.57 2.10 -5.24
C LEU A 145 35.95 2.77 -5.14
N GLU A 146 37.05 2.04 -5.00
CA GLU A 146 38.40 2.65 -4.92
C GLU A 146 38.83 3.31 -6.24
N THR A 147 38.53 2.67 -7.38
CA THR A 147 38.93 3.13 -8.71
C THR A 147 38.00 4.22 -9.30
N GLY A 148 36.88 4.52 -8.62
CA GLY A 148 35.90 5.51 -9.09
C GLY A 148 34.93 4.98 -10.15
N SER A 149 34.96 3.68 -10.46
CA SER A 149 34.02 3.04 -11.39
C SER A 149 32.69 2.70 -10.71
N LEU A 150 31.93 3.74 -10.36
CA LEU A 150 30.67 3.63 -9.62
C LEU A 150 29.60 2.79 -10.36
N LYS A 151 29.56 2.89 -11.70
CA LYS A 151 28.64 2.10 -12.54
C LYS A 151 28.86 0.60 -12.37
N ASN A 152 30.12 0.16 -12.33
CA ASN A 152 30.47 -1.24 -12.16
C ASN A 152 30.12 -1.72 -10.74
N ALA A 153 30.43 -0.91 -9.72
CA ALA A 153 30.07 -1.24 -8.34
C ALA A 153 28.55 -1.44 -8.16
N ILE A 154 27.72 -0.58 -8.77
CA ILE A 154 26.25 -0.72 -8.72
C ILE A 154 25.77 -1.93 -9.50
N SER A 155 26.33 -2.21 -10.68
CA SER A 155 26.03 -3.42 -11.45
C SER A 155 26.24 -4.69 -10.62
N GLU A 156 27.37 -4.78 -9.91
CA GLU A 156 27.64 -5.94 -9.05
C GLU A 156 26.76 -5.98 -7.80
N LEU A 157 26.38 -4.82 -7.26
CA LEU A 157 25.40 -4.74 -6.17
C LEU A 157 24.02 -5.27 -6.60
N LEU A 158 23.59 -4.95 -7.83
CA LEU A 158 22.37 -5.51 -8.42
C LEU A 158 22.50 -7.02 -8.70
N SER A 159 23.69 -7.50 -9.10
CA SER A 159 23.97 -8.94 -9.21
C SER A 159 23.86 -9.64 -7.86
N MET A 160 24.35 -9.03 -6.79
CA MET A 160 24.22 -9.56 -5.41
C MET A 160 22.75 -9.62 -4.96
N LYS A 161 21.93 -8.63 -5.34
CA LYS A 161 20.49 -8.67 -5.11
C LYS A 161 19.80 -9.80 -5.88
N LYS A 162 20.13 -10.02 -7.15
CA LYS A 162 19.60 -11.17 -7.92
C LYS A 162 19.96 -12.51 -7.27
N LEU A 163 21.14 -12.62 -6.66
CA LEU A 163 21.52 -13.80 -5.87
C LEU A 163 20.60 -14.00 -4.66
N LEU A 164 20.23 -12.92 -3.97
CA LEU A 164 19.26 -12.97 -2.87
C LEU A 164 17.87 -13.41 -3.35
N ASP A 165 17.41 -12.88 -4.49
CA ASP A 165 16.11 -13.25 -5.08
C ASP A 165 16.05 -14.75 -5.42
N ASN A 166 17.14 -15.32 -5.94
CA ASN A 166 17.25 -16.75 -6.23
C ASN A 166 17.23 -17.65 -4.98
N LEU A 167 17.50 -17.10 -3.80
CA LEU A 167 17.48 -17.83 -2.53
C LEU A 167 16.14 -17.72 -1.80
N GLN A 168 15.20 -16.90 -2.32
CA GLN A 168 13.84 -16.81 -1.76
C GLN A 168 13.15 -18.18 -1.84
N GLY A 169 12.61 -18.64 -0.71
CA GLY A 169 11.94 -19.94 -0.59
C GLY A 169 12.85 -21.12 -0.24
N THR A 170 14.17 -20.92 -0.13
CA THR A 170 15.08 -21.97 0.35
C THR A 170 15.06 -22.09 1.88
N SER A 171 15.39 -23.28 2.40
CA SER A 171 15.54 -23.50 3.85
C SER A 171 16.81 -22.87 4.45
N CYS A 172 17.66 -22.24 3.64
CA CYS A 172 18.96 -21.69 4.01
C CYS A 172 18.88 -20.30 4.66
N GLN A 173 18.28 -20.22 5.84
CA GLN A 173 18.01 -18.95 6.54
C GLN A 173 19.28 -18.15 6.88
N TYR A 174 20.38 -18.82 7.25
CA TYR A 174 21.63 -18.15 7.61
C TYR A 174 22.35 -17.53 6.41
N LEU A 175 22.33 -18.20 5.25
CA LEU A 175 22.91 -17.67 4.02
C LEU A 175 22.11 -16.47 3.50
N SER A 176 20.77 -16.58 3.53
CA SER A 176 19.89 -15.46 3.18
C SER A 176 20.13 -14.26 4.10
N LYS A 177 20.21 -14.47 5.41
CA LYS A 177 20.53 -13.41 6.37
C LYS A 177 21.89 -12.77 6.10
N PHE A 178 22.94 -13.58 5.89
CA PHE A 178 24.27 -13.08 5.55
C PHE A 178 24.24 -12.21 4.29
N LEU A 179 23.60 -12.67 3.22
CA LEU A 179 23.44 -11.91 1.98
C LEU A 179 22.68 -10.60 2.17
N VAL A 180 21.58 -10.61 2.94
CA VAL A 180 20.83 -9.39 3.27
C VAL A 180 21.72 -8.40 4.02
N ASP A 181 22.47 -8.86 5.02
CA ASP A 181 23.35 -8.01 5.83
C ASP A 181 24.51 -7.46 4.99
N THR A 182 25.12 -8.28 4.12
CA THR A 182 26.18 -7.87 3.18
C THR A 182 25.66 -6.89 2.13
N LEU A 183 24.46 -7.13 1.59
CA LEU A 183 23.81 -6.22 0.64
C LEU A 183 23.53 -4.86 1.28
N LYS A 184 22.97 -4.84 2.49
CA LYS A 184 22.74 -3.60 3.26
C LYS A 184 24.03 -2.85 3.54
N TYR A 185 25.10 -3.58 3.90
CA TYR A 185 26.41 -3.00 4.16
C TYR A 185 26.98 -2.30 2.91
N TRP A 186 27.03 -2.98 1.77
CA TRP A 186 27.55 -2.39 0.54
C TRP A 186 26.65 -1.29 -0.01
N ASN A 187 25.32 -1.47 0.06
CA ASN A 187 24.37 -0.45 -0.35
C ASN A 187 24.59 0.86 0.40
N LYS A 188 24.74 0.79 1.73
CA LYS A 188 25.05 1.96 2.56
C LYS A 188 26.32 2.68 2.10
N ILE A 189 27.41 1.95 1.86
CA ILE A 189 28.70 2.54 1.45
C ILE A 189 28.58 3.19 0.06
N VAL A 190 27.92 2.51 -0.89
CA VAL A 190 27.70 3.02 -2.25
C VAL A 190 26.85 4.29 -2.20
N VAL A 191 25.74 4.29 -1.46
CA VAL A 191 24.88 5.47 -1.26
C VAL A 191 25.65 6.62 -0.62
N GLU A 192 26.44 6.36 0.43
CA GLU A 192 27.25 7.39 1.09
C GLU A 192 28.26 8.02 0.13
N LYS A 193 28.91 7.23 -0.72
CA LYS A 193 29.85 7.74 -1.71
C LYS A 193 29.15 8.55 -2.81
N LEU A 194 28.09 8.01 -3.40
CA LEU A 194 27.28 8.71 -4.42
C LEU A 194 26.70 10.01 -3.87
N SER A 195 26.20 10.00 -2.63
CA SER A 195 25.65 11.19 -1.98
C SER A 195 26.70 12.29 -1.83
N LYS A 196 27.95 11.94 -1.48
CA LYS A 196 29.05 12.91 -1.38
C LYS A 196 29.40 13.50 -2.74
N GLU A 197 29.53 12.68 -3.77
CA GLU A 197 29.80 13.17 -5.14
C GLU A 197 28.65 14.04 -5.67
N PHE A 198 27.41 13.65 -5.39
CA PHE A 198 26.22 14.43 -5.72
C PHE A 198 26.21 15.78 -4.98
N ASP A 199 26.50 15.80 -3.68
CA ASP A 199 26.61 17.04 -2.89
C ASP A 199 27.68 18.00 -3.44
N GLU A 200 28.83 17.49 -3.93
CA GLU A 200 29.84 18.33 -4.57
C GLU A 200 29.34 18.94 -5.89
N VAL A 201 28.61 18.17 -6.71
CA VAL A 201 27.98 18.69 -7.93
C VAL A 201 26.94 19.77 -7.59
N LEU A 202 26.11 19.55 -6.58
CA LEU A 202 25.13 20.53 -6.10
C LEU A 202 25.79 21.83 -5.63
N LYS A 203 26.93 21.75 -4.93
CA LYS A 203 27.70 22.94 -4.54
C LYS A 203 28.19 23.74 -5.74
N VAL A 204 28.67 23.07 -6.79
CA VAL A 204 29.10 23.73 -8.04
C VAL A 204 27.92 24.41 -8.73
N LEU A 205 26.76 23.76 -8.74
CA LEU A 205 25.51 24.32 -9.27
C LEU A 205 24.91 25.42 -8.39
N LYS A 206 25.49 25.67 -7.21
CA LYS A 206 24.97 26.58 -6.18
C LYS A 206 23.55 26.22 -5.73
N TRP A 207 23.24 24.92 -5.70
CA TRP A 207 21.99 24.42 -5.15
C TRP A 207 22.01 24.47 -3.61
N PRO A 208 20.89 24.79 -2.94
CA PRO A 208 19.63 25.26 -3.51
C PRO A 208 19.71 26.72 -3.96
N PHE A 209 18.88 27.09 -4.94
CA PHE A 209 18.81 28.45 -5.45
C PHE A 209 18.28 29.39 -4.36
N THR A 210 19.03 30.45 -4.12
CA THR A 210 18.63 31.54 -3.22
C THR A 210 18.25 32.75 -4.05
N SER A 211 17.33 33.58 -3.53
CA SER A 211 16.77 34.73 -4.25
C SER A 211 17.87 35.54 -4.96
N GLY A 212 17.85 35.52 -6.30
CA GLY A 212 18.85 36.16 -7.17
C GLY A 212 19.85 35.21 -7.86
N SER A 213 19.84 33.92 -7.55
CA SER A 213 20.67 32.89 -8.21
C SER A 213 19.77 31.96 -9.01
N THR A 214 19.73 32.10 -10.34
CA THR A 214 19.09 31.12 -11.21
C THR A 214 20.01 29.94 -11.46
N ALA A 215 19.45 28.83 -11.95
CA ALA A 215 20.25 27.71 -12.44
C ALA A 215 21.32 28.20 -13.43
N PRO A 216 22.57 27.72 -13.33
CA PRO A 216 23.59 28.02 -14.34
C PRO A 216 23.10 27.57 -15.73
N SER A 217 23.43 28.33 -16.79
CA SER A 217 23.06 27.96 -18.15
C SER A 217 23.54 26.54 -18.49
N LEU A 218 22.62 25.69 -18.97
CA LEU A 218 22.85 24.31 -19.42
C LEU A 218 24.00 24.24 -20.45
N ALA A 219 24.05 25.20 -21.37
CA ALA A 219 25.07 25.26 -22.41
C ALA A 219 26.49 25.55 -21.87
N ALA A 220 26.59 26.34 -20.80
CA ALA A 220 27.89 26.72 -20.23
C ALA A 220 28.49 25.64 -19.32
N ASN A 221 27.68 24.71 -18.80
CA ASN A 221 28.11 23.69 -17.83
C ASN A 221 27.74 22.26 -18.24
N SER A 222 27.74 21.96 -19.55
CA SER A 222 27.33 20.64 -20.08
C SER A 222 27.98 19.45 -19.35
N ASN A 223 29.25 19.55 -18.97
CA ASN A 223 29.94 18.47 -18.25
C ASN A 223 29.39 18.25 -16.84
N VAL A 224 29.04 19.32 -16.12
CA VAL A 224 28.47 19.23 -14.76
C VAL A 224 27.08 18.60 -14.82
N PHE A 225 26.27 18.98 -15.81
CA PHE A 225 24.94 18.42 -16.02
C PHE A 225 24.98 16.94 -16.44
N GLN A 226 25.92 16.53 -17.30
CA GLN A 226 26.11 15.11 -17.62
C GLN A 226 26.53 14.29 -16.39
N THR A 227 27.40 14.84 -15.54
CA THR A 227 27.77 14.21 -14.27
C THR A 227 26.55 14.11 -13.35
N LEU A 228 25.76 15.18 -13.20
CA LEU A 228 24.52 15.19 -12.43
C LEU A 228 23.56 14.10 -12.92
N GLU A 229 23.28 14.06 -14.23
CA GLU A 229 22.42 13.05 -14.84
C GLU A 229 22.92 11.64 -14.55
N SER A 230 24.22 11.40 -14.72
CA SER A 230 24.80 10.09 -14.46
C SER A 230 24.66 9.68 -12.99
N LEU A 231 24.93 10.57 -12.04
CA LEU A 231 24.81 10.30 -10.60
C LEU A 231 23.35 10.13 -10.20
N PHE A 232 22.43 10.92 -10.76
CA PHE A 232 21.01 10.85 -10.48
C PHE A 232 20.44 9.49 -10.91
N LEU A 233 20.74 9.03 -12.13
CA LEU A 233 20.32 7.70 -12.60
C LEU A 233 20.91 6.58 -11.75
N LEU A 234 22.18 6.69 -11.33
CA LEU A 234 22.81 5.71 -10.44
C LEU A 234 22.14 5.69 -9.06
N LEU A 235 21.78 6.84 -8.51
CA LEU A 235 21.04 6.93 -7.24
C LEU A 235 19.63 6.34 -7.34
N LEU A 236 18.94 6.54 -8.47
CA LEU A 236 17.64 5.89 -8.73
C LEU A 236 17.77 4.36 -8.70
N GLN A 237 18.76 3.80 -9.40
CA GLN A 237 19.00 2.35 -9.42
C GLN A 237 19.27 1.76 -8.04
N VAL A 238 20.03 2.47 -7.21
CA VAL A 238 20.37 2.02 -5.85
C VAL A 238 19.17 2.13 -4.90
N SER A 239 18.28 3.11 -5.11
CA SER A 239 17.05 3.27 -4.32
C SER A 239 16.14 2.03 -4.37
N GLU A 240 16.11 1.33 -5.50
CA GLU A 240 15.30 0.11 -5.67
C GLU A 240 15.78 -1.07 -4.84
N ILE A 241 17.06 -1.07 -4.45
CA ILE A 241 17.66 -2.12 -3.66
C ILE A 241 17.13 -2.06 -2.22
N GLU A 242 16.91 -0.86 -1.67
CA GLU A 242 16.32 -0.67 -0.34
C GLU A 242 14.83 -1.03 -0.31
N ALA A 243 14.06 -0.57 -1.30
CA ALA A 243 12.60 -0.82 -1.36
C ALA A 243 12.24 -2.31 -1.46
N LEU A 244 13.08 -3.12 -2.11
CA LEU A 244 12.87 -4.56 -2.31
C LEU A 244 13.39 -5.43 -1.15
N ALA A 245 14.22 -4.88 -0.25
CA ALA A 245 14.70 -5.58 0.94
C ALA A 245 13.68 -5.54 2.11
N THR A 246 12.70 -4.64 2.06
CA THR A 246 11.55 -4.61 2.96
C THR A 246 10.44 -5.48 2.41
N SER A 247 10.09 -6.54 3.14
CA SER A 247 9.23 -7.68 2.76
C SER A 247 7.78 -7.39 2.34
N ASN A 248 7.39 -6.12 2.13
CA ASN A 248 6.00 -5.75 1.87
C ASN A 248 5.69 -5.42 0.41
N GLY A 249 6.66 -5.38 -0.51
CA GLY A 249 6.39 -5.18 -1.96
C GLY A 249 5.73 -3.85 -2.34
N GLU A 250 5.26 -3.06 -1.38
CA GLU A 250 4.83 -1.69 -1.57
C GLU A 250 6.07 -0.82 -1.79
N ARG A 251 6.10 -0.11 -2.93
CA ARG A 251 7.10 0.93 -3.19
C ARG A 251 6.84 2.07 -2.19
N THR A 252 7.39 1.98 -0.98
CA THR A 252 7.07 2.85 0.16
C THR A 252 7.75 4.22 0.13
N GLY A 253 8.63 4.50 -0.83
CA GLY A 253 9.22 5.82 -1.01
C GLY A 253 8.35 6.71 -1.88
N ILE A 254 7.59 7.63 -1.28
CA ILE A 254 6.91 8.71 -2.03
C ILE A 254 7.93 9.59 -2.75
N ILE A 255 9.13 9.73 -2.16
CA ILE A 255 10.23 10.55 -2.63
C ILE A 255 11.41 9.62 -2.92
N SER A 256 11.98 9.70 -4.13
CA SER A 256 13.18 8.94 -4.49
C SER A 256 14.43 9.46 -3.77
N LEU A 257 15.46 8.61 -3.57
CA LEU A 257 16.71 9.00 -2.91
C LEU A 257 17.38 10.25 -3.53
N PRO A 258 17.52 10.39 -4.86
CA PRO A 258 18.14 11.61 -5.41
C PRO A 258 17.30 12.86 -5.13
N MET A 259 15.97 12.75 -5.09
CA MET A 259 15.09 13.85 -4.67
C MET A 259 15.24 14.17 -3.18
N GLU A 260 15.38 13.15 -2.32
CA GLU A 260 15.71 13.31 -0.91
C GLU A 260 17.04 14.06 -0.69
N LEU A 261 18.05 13.80 -1.52
CA LEU A 261 19.31 14.56 -1.50
C LEU A 261 19.11 16.02 -1.91
N LEU A 262 18.31 16.29 -2.95
CA LEU A 262 17.97 17.67 -3.36
C LEU A 262 17.23 18.45 -2.28
N LEU A 263 16.35 17.79 -1.52
CA LEU A 263 15.58 18.39 -0.43
C LEU A 263 16.41 18.64 0.84
N ARG A 264 17.44 17.82 1.10
CA ARG A 264 18.24 17.86 2.34
C ARG A 264 18.79 19.25 2.70
N PRO A 265 19.39 20.04 1.78
CA PRO A 265 19.83 21.41 2.08
C PRO A 265 18.68 22.34 2.49
N LEU A 266 17.51 22.21 1.86
CA LEU A 266 16.32 23.00 2.17
C LEU A 266 15.76 22.63 3.55
N ARG A 267 15.68 21.33 3.88
CA ARG A 267 15.29 20.86 5.22
C ARG A 267 16.20 21.42 6.31
N LYS A 268 17.53 21.38 6.10
CA LYS A 268 18.51 21.97 7.03
C LYS A 268 18.30 23.47 7.19
N ARG A 269 18.06 24.18 6.10
CA ARG A 269 17.80 25.63 6.13
C ARG A 269 16.50 25.95 6.86
N PHE A 270 15.45 25.19 6.60
CA PHE A 270 14.17 25.32 7.31
C PHE A 270 14.36 25.10 8.81
N GLN A 271 15.03 24.01 9.18
CA GLN A 271 15.33 23.69 10.59
C GLN A 271 16.11 24.82 11.26
N TYR A 272 17.11 25.38 10.58
CA TYR A 272 17.92 26.48 11.11
C TYR A 272 17.12 27.77 11.36
N HIS A 273 16.17 28.11 10.50
CA HIS A 273 15.39 29.35 10.60
C HIS A 273 14.14 29.21 11.47
N PHE A 274 13.43 28.09 11.37
CA PHE A 274 12.10 27.92 11.97
C PHE A 274 12.08 26.98 13.17
N TYR A 275 13.25 26.61 13.70
CA TYR A 275 13.38 25.95 15.00
C TYR A 275 14.40 26.66 15.89
N GLY A 276 14.37 26.34 17.19
CA GLY A 276 15.26 26.92 18.18
C GLY A 276 14.88 28.36 18.53
N LYS A 277 15.90 29.18 18.87
CA LYS A 277 15.73 30.51 19.49
C LYS A 277 15.79 31.68 18.50
N ARG A 278 15.71 31.43 17.19
CA ARG A 278 15.78 32.51 16.20
C ARG A 278 14.49 33.33 16.21
N GLN A 279 14.61 34.62 15.92
CA GLN A 279 13.46 35.50 15.76
C GLN A 279 12.51 35.01 14.66
N THR A 280 13.04 34.38 13.61
CA THR A 280 12.26 33.77 12.52
C THR A 280 11.39 32.59 12.95
N ASN A 281 11.68 31.96 14.09
CA ASN A 281 10.81 30.97 14.70
C ASN A 281 9.79 31.67 15.61
N SER A 282 8.84 32.37 15.00
CA SER A 282 7.74 33.03 15.72
C SER A 282 6.46 32.24 15.56
N LEU A 283 5.77 31.96 16.68
CA LEU A 283 4.44 31.34 16.66
C LEU A 283 3.35 32.33 16.22
N GLU A 284 3.60 33.63 16.38
CA GLU A 284 2.67 34.70 15.97
C GLU A 284 2.70 34.96 14.46
N LYS A 285 3.76 34.51 13.77
CA LYS A 285 3.98 34.75 12.34
C LYS A 285 4.21 33.47 11.54
N PRO A 286 3.22 32.56 11.49
CA PRO A 286 3.33 31.32 10.72
C PRO A 286 3.48 31.56 9.22
N GLU A 287 2.99 32.69 8.70
CA GLU A 287 3.12 33.08 7.30
C GLU A 287 4.57 33.10 6.80
N TRP A 288 5.55 33.30 7.69
CA TRP A 288 6.96 33.31 7.32
C TRP A 288 7.46 31.97 6.80
N PHE A 289 7.10 30.86 7.44
CA PHE A 289 7.55 29.56 6.97
C PHE A 289 6.73 29.10 5.76
N TYR A 290 5.44 29.42 5.68
CA TYR A 290 4.62 29.16 4.49
C TYR A 290 5.15 29.90 3.25
N THR A 291 5.39 31.20 3.38
CA THR A 291 5.97 32.03 2.29
C THR A 291 7.33 31.48 1.85
N GLN A 292 8.15 31.00 2.79
CA GLN A 292 9.45 30.44 2.44
C GLN A 292 9.34 29.15 1.62
N ILE A 293 8.36 28.30 1.93
CA ILE A 293 8.09 27.07 1.17
C ILE A 293 7.58 27.41 -0.23
N LEU A 294 6.61 28.33 -0.37
CA LEU A 294 6.11 28.79 -1.66
C LEU A 294 7.22 29.38 -2.53
N ASN A 295 8.10 30.19 -1.92
CA ASN A 295 9.27 30.72 -2.61
C ASN A 295 10.21 29.60 -3.08
N TRP A 296 10.46 28.57 -2.27
CA TRP A 296 11.29 27.45 -2.72
C TRP A 296 10.65 26.62 -3.82
N LEU A 297 9.33 26.42 -3.80
CA LEU A 297 8.64 25.74 -4.89
C LEU A 297 8.82 26.52 -6.21
N ARG A 298 8.50 27.82 -6.19
CA ARG A 298 8.64 28.70 -7.36
C ARG A 298 10.09 28.82 -7.85
N ASP A 299 11.04 29.05 -6.95
CA ASP A 299 12.44 29.35 -7.31
C ASP A 299 13.18 28.13 -7.91
N HIS A 300 12.66 26.90 -7.75
CA HIS A 300 13.27 25.67 -8.25
C HIS A 300 12.49 24.99 -9.38
N GLU A 301 11.27 25.46 -9.68
CA GLU A 301 10.35 24.88 -10.68
C GLU A 301 11.01 24.70 -12.05
N ASP A 302 11.60 25.77 -12.62
CA ASP A 302 12.27 25.72 -13.92
C ASP A 302 13.37 24.65 -14.01
N PHE A 303 14.13 24.47 -12.93
CA PHE A 303 15.22 23.49 -12.90
C PHE A 303 14.68 22.06 -12.74
N LEU A 304 13.65 21.88 -11.93
CA LEU A 304 12.98 20.59 -11.79
C LEU A 304 12.40 20.15 -13.13
N ASP A 305 11.71 21.03 -13.83
CA ASP A 305 11.06 20.72 -15.11
C ASP A 305 12.04 20.59 -16.27
N SER A 306 13.03 21.48 -16.36
CA SER A 306 13.93 21.53 -17.53
C SER A 306 15.14 20.60 -17.40
N THR A 307 15.52 20.22 -16.17
CA THR A 307 16.75 19.44 -15.92
C THR A 307 16.45 18.10 -15.28
N ILE A 308 15.67 18.07 -14.19
CA ILE A 308 15.47 16.84 -13.42
C ILE A 308 14.40 15.93 -14.04
N GLN A 309 13.27 16.49 -14.48
CA GLN A 309 12.18 15.73 -15.08
C GLN A 309 12.63 14.92 -16.31
N PRO A 310 13.44 15.46 -17.26
CA PRO A 310 13.94 14.66 -18.38
C PRO A 310 14.86 13.50 -17.97
N ILE A 311 15.58 13.63 -16.85
CA ILE A 311 16.41 12.54 -16.31
C ILE A 311 15.52 11.44 -15.73
N ILE A 312 14.46 11.84 -15.02
CA ILE A 312 13.46 10.94 -14.46
C ILE A 312 12.75 10.17 -15.57
N ASP A 313 12.33 10.86 -16.64
CA ASP A 313 11.62 10.26 -17.79
C ASP A 313 12.46 9.20 -18.51
N LYS A 314 13.80 9.41 -18.60
CA LYS A 314 14.73 8.41 -19.17
C LYS A 314 14.85 7.13 -18.36
N SER A 315 14.51 7.19 -17.07
CA SER A 315 14.74 6.05 -16.18
C SER A 315 13.70 4.95 -16.38
N GLU A 316 12.54 5.19 -17.01
CA GLU A 316 11.35 4.30 -17.08
C GLU A 316 10.82 3.81 -15.70
N LEU A 317 11.51 4.15 -14.61
CA LEU A 317 11.30 3.64 -13.25
C LEU A 317 10.45 4.57 -12.38
N ALA A 318 10.31 5.82 -12.81
CA ALA A 318 9.62 6.85 -12.03
C ALA A 318 8.18 7.06 -12.50
N TRP A 319 7.26 6.91 -11.55
CA TRP A 319 5.82 7.04 -11.75
C TRP A 319 5.28 8.40 -11.24
N ARG A 320 6.13 9.22 -10.60
CA ARG A 320 5.80 10.57 -10.11
C ARG A 320 6.71 11.61 -10.73
N SER A 321 6.20 12.82 -10.95
CA SER A 321 7.00 13.93 -11.46
C SER A 321 8.06 14.39 -10.44
N ALA A 322 9.09 15.10 -10.90
CA ALA A 322 10.05 15.79 -10.06
C ALA A 322 9.36 16.80 -9.15
N GLN A 323 8.38 17.53 -9.70
CA GLN A 323 7.63 18.56 -9.01
C GLN A 323 6.79 17.98 -7.87
N ASP A 324 6.10 16.85 -8.07
CA ASP A 324 5.29 16.20 -7.03
C ASP A 324 6.17 15.71 -5.87
N GLN A 325 7.30 15.07 -6.19
CA GLN A 325 8.25 14.58 -5.19
C GLN A 325 8.86 15.72 -4.37
N PHE A 326 9.19 16.84 -5.03
CA PHE A 326 9.73 18.01 -4.37
C PHE A 326 8.68 18.69 -3.48
N THR A 327 7.45 18.83 -3.98
CA THR A 327 6.30 19.39 -3.26
C THR A 327 5.96 18.55 -2.03
N GLU A 328 5.89 17.24 -2.16
CA GLU A 328 5.72 16.31 -1.03
C GLU A 328 6.81 16.54 0.02
N GLY A 329 8.07 16.57 -0.40
CA GLY A 329 9.20 16.68 0.52
C GLY A 329 9.24 18.00 1.30
N LEU A 330 8.78 19.10 0.70
CA LEU A 330 8.64 20.37 1.38
C LEU A 330 7.39 20.40 2.28
N LEU A 331 6.28 19.81 1.85
CA LEU A 331 5.08 19.69 2.68
C LEU A 331 5.29 18.82 3.91
N GLN A 332 6.09 17.76 3.83
CA GLN A 332 6.47 16.96 5.01
C GLN A 332 7.12 17.83 6.10
N VAL A 333 8.00 18.76 5.69
CA VAL A 333 8.65 19.71 6.63
C VAL A 333 7.63 20.64 7.26
N VAL A 334 6.66 21.13 6.50
CA VAL A 334 5.57 21.98 7.01
C VAL A 334 4.70 21.20 7.99
N VAL A 335 4.30 19.98 7.63
CA VAL A 335 3.49 19.11 8.49
C VAL A 335 4.21 18.82 9.81
N GLU A 336 5.50 18.49 9.77
CA GLU A 336 6.33 18.33 10.97
C GLU A 336 6.36 19.59 11.84
N LYS A 337 6.53 20.76 11.21
CA LYS A 337 6.52 22.06 11.90
C LYS A 337 5.16 22.34 12.53
N MET A 338 4.06 22.12 11.82
CA MET A 338 2.71 22.32 12.33
C MET A 338 2.41 21.41 13.51
N ASN A 339 2.76 20.12 13.43
CA ASN A 339 2.57 19.18 14.55
C ASN A 339 3.33 19.63 15.81
N HIS A 340 4.48 20.31 15.65
CA HIS A 340 5.22 20.89 16.77
C HIS A 340 4.63 22.21 17.27
N SER A 341 4.16 23.08 16.36
CA SER A 341 3.68 24.42 16.68
C SER A 341 2.26 24.48 17.21
N ILE A 342 1.35 23.64 16.70
CA ILE A 342 -0.08 23.66 17.07
C ILE A 342 -0.27 23.52 18.59
N PRO A 343 0.33 22.52 19.28
CA PRO A 343 0.17 22.38 20.72
C PRO A 343 0.57 23.62 21.54
N LEU A 344 1.45 24.47 21.00
CA LEU A 344 1.95 25.67 21.66
C LEU A 344 1.05 26.90 21.45
N VAL A 345 0.17 26.88 20.44
CA VAL A 345 -0.71 28.01 20.10
C VAL A 345 -2.17 27.80 20.52
N LEU A 346 -2.57 26.56 20.85
CA LEU A 346 -3.97 26.21 21.18
C LEU A 346 -4.60 27.07 22.29
N ASP A 347 -3.80 27.49 23.28
CA ASP A 347 -4.29 28.26 24.44
C ASP A 347 -4.58 29.73 24.11
N ASN A 348 -3.96 30.27 23.04
CA ASN A 348 -4.14 31.66 22.63
C ASN A 348 -5.06 31.74 21.41
N GLU A 349 -6.33 32.11 21.63
CA GLU A 349 -7.37 32.12 20.58
C GLU A 349 -6.99 32.98 19.37
N ALA A 350 -6.36 34.15 19.59
CA ALA A 350 -5.98 35.05 18.50
C ALA A 350 -4.84 34.48 17.66
N VAL A 351 -3.80 33.97 18.30
CA VAL A 351 -2.65 33.37 17.60
C VAL A 351 -3.05 32.08 16.89
N PHE A 352 -3.89 31.25 17.53
CA PHE A 352 -4.41 30.03 16.92
C PHE A 352 -5.27 30.32 15.69
N SER A 353 -6.19 31.29 15.77
CA SER A 353 -7.06 31.64 14.63
C SER A 353 -6.24 32.16 13.46
N HIS A 354 -5.28 33.07 13.73
CA HIS A 354 -4.32 33.53 12.72
C HIS A 354 -3.53 32.37 12.10
N PHE A 355 -3.08 31.41 12.91
CA PHE A 355 -2.38 30.23 12.43
C PHE A 355 -3.24 29.38 11.48
N VAL A 356 -4.51 29.16 11.82
CA VAL A 356 -5.45 28.45 10.95
C VAL A 356 -5.66 29.21 9.65
N ASP A 357 -5.89 30.52 9.71
CA ASP A 357 -6.13 31.35 8.52
C ASP A 357 -4.94 31.31 7.55
N GLU A 358 -3.72 31.51 8.05
CA GLU A 358 -2.50 31.44 7.24
C GLU A 358 -2.28 30.03 6.66
N THR A 359 -2.65 28.98 7.40
CA THR A 359 -2.59 27.60 6.89
C THR A 359 -3.57 27.38 5.74
N LEU A 360 -4.80 27.89 5.86
CA LEU A 360 -5.82 27.79 4.80
C LEU A 360 -5.42 28.59 3.56
N LEU A 361 -4.84 29.78 3.75
CA LEU A 361 -4.31 30.60 2.67
C LEU A 361 -3.18 29.87 1.92
N PHE A 362 -2.21 29.33 2.65
CA PHE A 362 -1.12 28.54 2.08
C PHE A 362 -1.63 27.33 1.29
N ASP A 363 -2.54 26.53 1.87
CA ASP A 363 -3.09 25.34 1.20
C ASP A 363 -3.89 25.72 -0.07
N LYS A 364 -4.63 26.84 -0.03
CA LYS A 364 -5.35 27.37 -1.20
C LYS A 364 -4.40 27.82 -2.30
N GLU A 365 -3.35 28.57 -1.97
CA GLU A 365 -2.34 28.99 -2.94
C GLU A 365 -1.63 27.80 -3.57
N LEU A 366 -1.31 26.77 -2.78
CA LEU A 366 -0.67 25.56 -3.26
C LEU A 366 -1.57 24.79 -4.26
N ARG A 367 -2.84 24.57 -3.93
CA ARG A 367 -3.80 23.88 -4.83
C ARG A 367 -4.10 24.65 -6.11
N ASN A 368 -4.03 25.97 -6.07
CA ASN A 368 -4.25 26.80 -7.26
C ASN A 368 -3.04 26.77 -8.21
N THR A 369 -1.85 26.45 -7.70
CA THR A 369 -0.58 26.53 -8.44
C THR A 369 -0.09 25.16 -8.88
N TYR A 370 -0.23 24.13 -8.04
CA TYR A 370 0.33 22.79 -8.26
C TYR A 370 -0.74 21.70 -8.23
N ASP A 371 -0.54 20.63 -9.01
CA ASP A 371 -1.38 19.43 -8.90
C ASP A 371 -0.97 18.62 -7.66
N LEU A 372 -1.91 18.46 -6.72
CA LEU A 372 -1.70 17.72 -5.48
C LEU A 372 -2.26 16.29 -5.55
N SER A 373 -2.67 15.81 -6.73
CA SER A 373 -3.24 14.47 -6.91
C SER A 373 -2.30 13.35 -6.47
N GLN A 374 -1.00 13.56 -6.66
CA GLN A 374 0.06 12.64 -6.26
C GLN A 374 0.86 13.16 -5.07
N VAL A 375 0.27 13.96 -4.18
CA VAL A 375 0.90 14.44 -2.95
C VAL A 375 0.10 13.88 -1.77
N ASN A 376 0.78 13.20 -0.85
CA ASN A 376 0.14 12.52 0.28
C ASN A 376 0.10 13.43 1.52
N SER A 377 1.13 14.26 1.71
CA SER A 377 1.22 15.18 2.83
C SER A 377 0.22 16.33 2.67
N SER A 378 -0.54 16.62 3.73
CA SER A 378 -1.53 17.68 3.72
C SER A 378 -1.54 18.46 5.03
N CYS A 379 -1.47 19.79 4.93
CA CYS A 379 -1.56 20.67 6.09
C CYS A 379 -2.96 20.61 6.73
N LEU A 380 -4.01 20.46 5.91
CA LEU A 380 -5.38 20.32 6.40
C LEU A 380 -5.57 19.04 7.21
N GLN A 381 -4.86 17.95 6.87
CA GLN A 381 -4.87 16.72 7.68
C GLN A 381 -4.33 16.95 9.10
N VAL A 382 -3.47 17.95 9.30
CA VAL A 382 -2.98 18.31 10.64
C VAL A 382 -4.05 19.08 11.43
N LEU A 383 -4.74 20.02 10.79
CA LEU A 383 -5.79 20.83 11.43
C LEU A 383 -7.00 20.00 11.89
N VAL A 384 -7.33 18.91 11.19
CA VAL A 384 -8.46 18.04 11.56
C VAL A 384 -8.14 17.06 12.69
N LYS A 385 -6.91 17.02 13.19
CA LYS A 385 -6.55 16.17 14.34
C LYS A 385 -7.06 16.77 15.64
N GLN A 386 -7.51 15.92 16.55
CA GLN A 386 -7.82 16.34 17.91
C GLN A 386 -6.55 16.66 18.71
N PRO A 387 -6.57 17.63 19.63
CA PRO A 387 -7.69 18.52 20.00
C PRO A 387 -7.83 19.80 19.13
N CYS A 388 -6.96 19.96 18.12
CA CYS A 388 -6.91 21.15 17.25
C CYS A 388 -8.25 21.42 16.57
N PHE A 389 -8.85 20.38 15.99
CA PHE A 389 -10.11 20.50 15.26
C PHE A 389 -11.27 20.98 16.14
N ALA A 390 -11.45 20.40 17.34
CA ALA A 390 -12.51 20.82 18.25
C ALA A 390 -12.40 22.29 18.67
N LYS A 391 -11.17 22.77 18.94
CA LYS A 391 -10.92 24.19 19.26
C LYS A 391 -11.23 25.08 18.07
N TRP A 392 -10.84 24.67 16.86
CA TRP A 392 -11.15 25.40 15.63
C TRP A 392 -12.66 25.54 15.40
N VAL A 393 -13.41 24.43 15.39
CA VAL A 393 -14.88 24.43 15.25
C VAL A 393 -15.55 25.34 16.28
N THR A 394 -15.09 25.30 17.53
CA THR A 394 -15.63 26.13 18.62
C THR A 394 -15.39 27.62 18.38
N LEU A 395 -14.16 28.00 18.02
CA LEU A 395 -13.82 29.41 17.76
C LEU A 395 -14.51 29.94 16.51
N GLU A 396 -14.59 29.12 15.46
CA GLU A 396 -15.27 29.47 14.23
C GLU A 396 -16.74 29.83 14.49
N LYS A 397 -17.44 28.96 15.23
CA LYS A 397 -18.83 29.19 15.63
C LYS A 397 -18.97 30.45 16.48
N LYS A 398 -18.09 30.64 17.47
CA LYS A 398 -18.09 31.82 18.35
C LYS A 398 -17.95 33.12 17.54
N TYR A 399 -16.91 33.24 16.72
CA TYR A 399 -16.66 34.46 15.95
C TYR A 399 -17.73 34.72 14.89
N ALA A 400 -18.25 33.67 14.25
CA ALA A 400 -19.35 33.83 13.30
C ALA A 400 -20.64 34.32 13.99
N MET A 401 -20.96 33.82 15.19
CA MET A 401 -22.11 34.31 15.98
C MET A 401 -21.94 35.76 16.42
N GLU A 402 -20.75 36.14 16.91
CA GLU A 402 -20.42 37.52 17.27
C GLU A 402 -20.53 38.46 16.05
N ASN A 403 -20.10 38.00 14.86
CA ASN A 403 -20.23 38.74 13.62
C ASN A 403 -21.69 39.00 13.26
N ILE A 404 -22.57 38.00 13.36
CA ILE A 404 -24.02 38.17 13.11
C ILE A 404 -24.64 39.19 14.06
N GLN A 405 -24.30 39.15 15.34
CA GLN A 405 -24.84 40.10 16.33
C GLN A 405 -24.41 41.53 16.02
N SER A 406 -23.14 41.72 15.68
CA SER A 406 -22.60 43.01 15.25
C SER A 406 -23.30 43.51 13.98
N LEU A 407 -23.54 42.60 13.03
CA LEU A 407 -24.19 42.89 11.75
C LEU A 407 -25.63 43.36 11.91
N LEU A 408 -26.42 42.68 12.75
CA LEU A 408 -27.81 43.05 13.04
C LEU A 408 -27.93 44.36 13.85
N SER A 409 -26.91 44.68 14.65
CA SER A 409 -26.85 45.90 15.46
C SER A 409 -26.36 47.13 14.69
N SER A 410 -25.94 46.97 13.43
CA SER A 410 -25.44 48.07 12.60
C SER A 410 -26.56 49.04 12.23
N GLU A 411 -26.29 50.34 12.24
CA GLU A 411 -27.26 51.39 11.84
C GLU A 411 -27.76 51.22 10.39
N LYS A 412 -26.92 50.62 9.53
CA LYS A 412 -27.23 50.35 8.11
C LYS A 412 -27.75 48.93 7.86
N ALA A 413 -27.95 48.13 8.90
CA ALA A 413 -28.36 46.74 8.76
C ALA A 413 -29.60 46.57 7.87
N TRP A 414 -30.56 47.49 8.01
CA TRP A 414 -31.87 47.46 7.35
C TRP A 414 -32.03 48.44 6.20
N SER A 415 -30.92 48.96 5.65
CA SER A 415 -30.93 49.73 4.40
C SER A 415 -30.53 48.85 3.21
N PRO A 416 -31.08 49.09 2.01
CA PRO A 416 -30.56 48.49 0.79
C PRO A 416 -29.09 48.89 0.59
N ARG A 417 -28.25 47.96 0.17
CA ARG A 417 -26.82 48.24 -0.03
C ARG A 417 -26.55 49.24 -1.16
N TYR A 418 -27.44 49.29 -2.14
CA TYR A 418 -27.33 50.13 -3.34
C TYR A 418 -28.50 51.12 -3.45
N GLU A 419 -28.49 52.16 -2.62
CA GLU A 419 -29.53 53.20 -2.60
C GLU A 419 -29.64 53.97 -3.94
N ASP A 420 -28.52 54.14 -4.65
CA ASP A 420 -28.42 54.92 -5.91
C ASP A 420 -28.66 54.09 -7.18
N ALA A 421 -28.89 52.77 -7.07
CA ALA A 421 -29.09 51.84 -8.19
C ALA A 421 -30.35 50.98 -8.01
N ALA A 422 -31.40 51.57 -7.44
CA ALA A 422 -32.68 50.90 -7.16
C ALA A 422 -33.38 50.30 -8.41
N ASP A 423 -32.95 50.68 -9.61
CA ASP A 423 -33.44 50.16 -10.90
C ASP A 423 -32.82 48.79 -11.26
N VAL A 424 -31.82 48.32 -10.51
CA VAL A 424 -31.03 47.10 -10.78
C VAL A 424 -31.23 46.01 -9.70
N ASP A 425 -31.61 46.39 -8.48
CA ASP A 425 -31.92 45.45 -7.38
C ASP A 425 -33.44 45.32 -7.17
N ASP A 426 -34.04 44.40 -7.91
CA ASP A 426 -35.48 44.09 -7.85
C ASP A 426 -35.93 43.59 -6.46
N LEU A 427 -35.03 42.97 -5.68
CA LEU A 427 -35.34 42.35 -4.39
C LEU A 427 -35.11 43.29 -3.19
N LYS A 428 -34.37 44.39 -3.37
CA LYS A 428 -34.06 45.39 -2.35
C LYS A 428 -33.58 44.73 -1.06
N VAL A 429 -32.57 43.87 -1.18
CA VAL A 429 -32.08 43.06 -0.07
C VAL A 429 -31.29 43.94 0.91
N PRO A 430 -31.52 43.84 2.22
CA PRO A 430 -30.76 44.60 3.20
C PRO A 430 -29.28 44.23 3.25
N GLU A 431 -28.42 45.19 3.58
CA GLU A 431 -26.98 44.99 3.74
C GLU A 431 -26.64 43.88 4.74
N CYS A 432 -27.43 43.74 5.82
CA CYS A 432 -27.23 42.69 6.81
C CYS A 432 -27.38 41.28 6.22
N VAL A 433 -28.24 41.09 5.22
CA VAL A 433 -28.48 39.78 4.65
C VAL A 433 -27.41 39.40 3.63
N GLU A 434 -26.99 40.34 2.79
CA GLU A 434 -25.89 40.08 1.86
C GLU A 434 -24.58 39.77 2.60
N THR A 435 -24.31 40.50 3.67
CA THR A 435 -23.12 40.27 4.49
C THR A 435 -23.22 38.93 5.23
N PHE A 436 -24.41 38.55 5.68
CA PHE A 436 -24.63 37.23 6.28
C PHE A 436 -24.44 36.08 5.27
N VAL A 437 -24.93 36.23 4.04
CA VAL A 437 -24.65 35.25 2.96
C VAL A 437 -23.16 35.17 2.67
N SER A 438 -22.46 36.32 2.63
CA SER A 438 -21.01 36.38 2.45
C SER A 438 -20.26 35.66 3.58
N LEU A 439 -20.73 35.79 4.83
CA LEU A 439 -20.20 35.05 5.97
C LEU A 439 -20.39 33.53 5.80
N LEU A 440 -21.57 33.08 5.37
CA LEU A 440 -21.83 31.67 5.10
C LEU A 440 -20.93 31.11 3.99
N VAL A 441 -20.76 31.85 2.88
CA VAL A 441 -19.81 31.47 1.81
C VAL A 441 -18.38 31.40 2.35
N GLY A 442 -17.99 32.37 3.19
CA GLY A 442 -16.70 32.37 3.88
C GLY A 442 -16.48 31.10 4.70
N ILE A 443 -17.50 30.64 5.43
CA ILE A 443 -17.44 29.37 6.18
C ILE A 443 -17.33 28.17 5.23
N THR A 444 -18.09 28.14 4.13
CA THR A 444 -17.98 27.07 3.11
C THR A 444 -16.55 26.97 2.56
N ASP A 445 -15.93 28.11 2.29
CA ASP A 445 -14.56 28.15 1.77
C ASP A 445 -13.52 27.56 2.73
N ARG A 446 -13.81 27.52 4.04
CA ARG A 446 -12.90 26.99 5.06
C ARG A 446 -12.89 25.46 5.14
N TYR A 447 -14.01 24.80 4.84
CA TYR A 447 -14.09 23.32 4.95
C TYR A 447 -14.18 22.60 3.60
N LYS A 448 -14.36 23.29 2.47
CA LYS A 448 -14.60 22.64 1.17
C LYS A 448 -13.53 21.64 0.71
N TYR A 449 -12.28 21.86 1.08
CA TYR A 449 -11.15 20.98 0.73
C TYR A 449 -10.64 20.16 1.92
N MET A 450 -11.33 20.24 3.05
CA MET A 450 -10.94 19.56 4.28
C MET A 450 -11.00 18.03 4.11
N PRO A 451 -10.00 17.29 4.61
CA PRO A 451 -10.01 15.84 4.54
C PRO A 451 -11.05 15.25 5.50
N GLY A 452 -11.77 14.24 5.03
CA GLY A 452 -12.80 13.53 5.79
C GLY A 452 -14.14 14.27 5.79
N GLU A 453 -15.18 13.59 5.31
CA GLU A 453 -16.50 14.19 5.17
C GLU A 453 -17.20 14.45 6.51
N GLU A 454 -16.85 13.72 7.58
CA GLU A 454 -17.34 13.99 8.94
C GLU A 454 -16.88 15.37 9.46
N ASN A 455 -15.65 15.75 9.12
CA ASN A 455 -15.10 17.05 9.50
C ASN A 455 -15.82 18.17 8.72
N GLN A 456 -16.09 17.95 7.44
CA GLN A 456 -16.89 18.87 6.61
C GLN A 456 -18.32 19.03 7.17
N ILE A 457 -18.96 17.92 7.56
CA ILE A 457 -20.31 17.93 8.17
C ILE A 457 -20.32 18.73 9.48
N SER A 458 -19.23 18.70 10.26
CA SER A 458 -19.13 19.49 11.50
C SER A 458 -19.21 20.99 11.23
N PHE A 459 -18.59 21.48 10.15
CA PHE A 459 -18.71 22.88 9.73
C PHE A 459 -20.06 23.21 9.09
N VAL A 460 -20.65 22.28 8.35
CA VAL A 460 -22.04 22.44 7.87
C VAL A 460 -23.00 22.66 9.05
N ASN A 461 -22.81 21.93 10.16
CA ASN A 461 -23.64 22.12 11.34
C ASN A 461 -23.45 23.54 11.94
N ILE A 462 -22.24 24.13 11.88
CA ILE A 462 -22.05 25.55 12.22
C ILE A 462 -22.91 26.43 11.30
N GLN A 463 -22.87 26.22 9.98
CA GLN A 463 -23.69 27.03 9.06
C GLN A 463 -25.19 26.92 9.35
N LEU A 464 -25.68 25.72 9.65
CA LEU A 464 -27.08 25.50 10.08
C LEU A 464 -27.39 26.23 11.38
N ASP A 465 -26.53 26.13 12.39
CA ASP A 465 -26.71 26.86 13.66
C ASP A 465 -26.79 28.37 13.45
N LEU A 466 -25.95 28.92 12.56
CA LEU A 466 -25.96 30.35 12.21
C LEU A 466 -27.24 30.73 11.45
N LEU A 467 -27.72 29.89 10.54
CA LEU A 467 -28.99 30.08 9.83
C LEU A 467 -30.18 30.11 10.79
N TYR A 468 -30.24 29.16 11.73
CA TYR A 468 -31.30 29.12 12.74
C TYR A 468 -31.24 30.32 13.67
N PHE A 469 -30.04 30.69 14.13
CA PHE A 469 -29.85 31.87 14.95
C PHE A 469 -30.30 33.14 14.22
N PHE A 470 -29.86 33.34 12.98
CA PHE A 470 -30.25 34.50 12.17
C PHE A 470 -31.77 34.54 11.96
N THR A 471 -32.39 33.42 11.60
CA THR A 471 -33.85 33.32 11.39
C THR A 471 -34.64 33.64 12.66
N ALA A 472 -34.16 33.17 13.82
CA ALA A 472 -34.77 33.50 15.10
C ALA A 472 -34.67 35.01 15.42
N SER A 473 -33.51 35.63 15.15
CA SER A 473 -33.34 37.08 15.29
C SER A 473 -34.27 37.87 14.36
N LEU A 474 -34.51 37.40 13.13
CA LEU A 474 -35.48 38.02 12.22
C LEU A 474 -36.91 38.00 12.78
N ASP A 475 -37.35 36.87 13.36
CA ASP A 475 -38.69 36.76 13.95
C ASP A 475 -38.83 37.61 15.22
N GLU A 476 -37.75 37.76 16.01
CA GLU A 476 -37.71 38.66 17.17
C GLU A 476 -37.88 40.13 16.74
N ILE A 477 -37.06 40.61 15.80
CA ILE A 477 -37.07 42.00 15.31
C ILE A 477 -38.43 42.36 14.68
N LYS A 478 -39.04 41.41 13.96
CA LYS A 478 -40.39 41.57 13.40
C LYS A 478 -41.42 41.94 14.48
N ASN A 479 -41.32 41.35 15.68
CA ASN A 479 -42.31 41.57 16.75
C ASN A 479 -42.23 42.97 17.37
N GLU A 480 -41.15 43.72 17.11
CA GLU A 480 -40.95 45.07 17.62
C GLU A 480 -41.57 46.17 16.72
N GLY A 481 -41.89 45.84 15.46
CA GLY A 481 -42.31 46.82 14.44
C GLY A 481 -43.78 46.73 14.01
N ASP A 482 -44.32 47.84 13.49
CA ASP A 482 -45.63 47.85 12.82
C ASP A 482 -45.52 47.13 11.45
N PRO A 483 -46.51 46.29 11.07
CA PRO A 483 -46.56 45.53 9.81
C PRO A 483 -46.24 46.27 8.50
N VAL A 484 -46.23 47.59 8.47
CA VAL A 484 -45.97 48.41 7.26
C VAL A 484 -44.64 49.17 7.35
N THR A 485 -43.84 48.95 8.40
CA THR A 485 -42.50 49.55 8.49
C THR A 485 -41.58 49.01 7.39
N PRO A 486 -40.65 49.84 6.86
CA PRO A 486 -39.66 49.37 5.88
C PRO A 486 -38.90 48.13 6.37
N CYS A 487 -38.54 48.09 7.65
CA CYS A 487 -37.88 46.93 8.29
C CYS A 487 -38.72 45.64 8.17
N PHE A 488 -40.03 45.70 8.41
CA PHE A 488 -40.90 44.53 8.27
C PHE A 488 -40.92 43.98 6.84
N LEU A 489 -40.97 44.87 5.83
CA LEU A 489 -40.92 44.48 4.41
C LEU A 489 -39.55 43.93 4.02
N PHE A 490 -38.48 44.54 4.54
CA PHE A 490 -37.12 44.06 4.33
C PHE A 490 -36.93 42.64 4.88
N ILE A 491 -37.46 42.31 6.06
CA ILE A 491 -37.40 40.94 6.60
C ILE A 491 -38.13 39.94 5.69
N ILE A 492 -39.26 40.31 5.07
CA ILE A 492 -39.95 39.44 4.10
C ILE A 492 -39.05 39.20 2.87
N ASN A 493 -38.43 40.24 2.33
CA ASN A 493 -37.52 40.10 1.20
C ASN A 493 -36.28 39.25 1.56
N SER A 494 -35.74 39.47 2.76
CA SER A 494 -34.63 38.71 3.33
C SER A 494 -34.93 37.22 3.42
N THR A 495 -36.09 36.86 3.97
CA THR A 495 -36.50 35.45 4.10
C THR A 495 -36.69 34.79 2.73
N ASN A 496 -37.25 35.50 1.76
CA ASN A 496 -37.39 35.03 0.38
C ASN A 496 -36.04 34.81 -0.30
N TYR A 497 -35.14 35.79 -0.19
CA TYR A 497 -33.81 35.76 -0.80
C TYR A 497 -32.96 34.63 -0.24
N LEU A 498 -32.90 34.50 1.10
CA LEU A 498 -32.19 33.41 1.77
C LEU A 498 -32.75 32.04 1.39
N ALA A 499 -34.08 31.87 1.36
CA ALA A 499 -34.69 30.61 0.95
C ALA A 499 -34.35 30.24 -0.50
N THR A 500 -34.25 31.22 -1.39
CA THR A 500 -33.86 31.00 -2.79
C THR A 500 -32.39 30.59 -2.90
N ILE A 501 -31.48 31.29 -2.23
CA ILE A 501 -30.05 30.94 -2.23
C ILE A 501 -29.82 29.54 -1.66
N LEU A 502 -30.46 29.21 -0.53
CA LEU A 502 -30.30 27.90 0.09
C LEU A 502 -30.87 26.78 -0.79
N GLN A 503 -31.93 27.05 -1.55
CA GLN A 503 -32.43 26.14 -2.57
C GLN A 503 -31.37 25.89 -3.64
N ASP A 504 -30.77 26.95 -4.19
CA ASP A 504 -29.70 26.82 -5.20
C ASP A 504 -28.48 26.09 -4.64
N TRP A 505 -28.11 26.35 -3.38
CA TRP A 505 -27.01 25.66 -2.71
C TRP A 505 -27.30 24.17 -2.51
N SER A 506 -28.57 23.83 -2.23
CA SER A 506 -28.97 22.44 -2.04
C SER A 506 -28.78 21.58 -3.30
N GLU A 507 -28.73 22.21 -4.48
CA GLU A 507 -28.52 21.54 -5.77
C GLU A 507 -27.03 21.40 -6.15
N GLN A 508 -26.11 22.04 -5.42
CA GLN A 508 -24.68 21.94 -5.72
C GLN A 508 -24.14 20.56 -5.32
N ALA A 509 -23.30 19.98 -6.18
CA ALA A 509 -22.76 18.63 -6.02
C ALA A 509 -22.07 18.38 -4.66
N MET A 510 -21.40 19.39 -4.12
CA MET A 510 -20.74 19.34 -2.82
C MET A 510 -21.74 19.10 -1.68
N PHE A 511 -22.82 19.89 -1.62
CA PHE A 511 -23.83 19.78 -0.57
C PHE A 511 -24.69 18.52 -0.72
N LEU A 512 -24.96 18.09 -1.97
CA LEU A 512 -25.60 16.79 -2.24
C LEU A 512 -24.76 15.61 -1.72
N LYS A 513 -23.44 15.62 -1.98
CA LYS A 513 -22.51 14.62 -1.45
C LYS A 513 -22.54 14.60 0.08
N LEU A 514 -22.44 15.76 0.72
CA LEU A 514 -22.43 15.88 2.18
C LEU A 514 -23.74 15.45 2.81
N HIS A 515 -24.87 15.79 2.19
CA HIS A 515 -26.18 15.32 2.61
C HIS A 515 -26.26 13.78 2.55
N TYR A 516 -25.86 13.19 1.43
CA TYR A 516 -25.85 11.72 1.28
C TYR A 516 -25.02 11.06 2.39
N ILE A 517 -23.82 11.55 2.66
CA ILE A 517 -22.92 10.98 3.67
C ILE A 517 -23.50 11.15 5.08
N LYS A 518 -24.04 12.34 5.42
CA LYS A 518 -24.71 12.60 6.70
C LYS A 518 -25.84 11.59 6.95
N THR A 519 -26.65 11.31 5.91
CA THR A 519 -27.73 10.31 5.98
C THR A 519 -27.20 8.88 6.18
N GLN A 520 -26.08 8.51 5.55
CA GLN A 520 -25.46 7.20 5.75
C GLN A 520 -24.92 7.03 7.18
N ILE A 521 -24.28 8.07 7.72
CA ILE A 521 -23.78 8.07 9.11
C ILE A 521 -24.95 7.90 10.09
N ALA A 522 -26.05 8.62 9.90
CA ALA A 522 -27.25 8.50 10.72
C ALA A 522 -27.84 7.08 10.68
N LYS A 523 -27.92 6.47 9.49
CA LYS A 523 -28.37 5.07 9.34
C LYS A 523 -27.47 4.08 10.05
N LYS A 524 -26.15 4.26 9.96
CA LYS A 524 -25.17 3.40 10.64
C LYS A 524 -25.32 3.48 12.16
N LYS A 525 -25.46 4.68 12.74
CA LYS A 525 -25.70 4.87 14.18
C LYS A 525 -27.01 4.23 14.67
N ARG A 526 -28.05 4.21 13.85
CA ARG A 526 -29.32 3.51 14.16
C ARG A 526 -29.22 1.98 14.08
N SER A 527 -28.21 1.46 13.36
CA SER A 527 -28.05 0.02 13.10
C SER A 527 -27.17 -0.70 14.13
N ASP A 528 -26.27 0.01 14.83
CA ASP A 528 -25.40 -0.51 15.90
C ASP A 528 -25.67 0.20 17.24
N PRO A 529 -26.52 -0.35 18.13
CA PRO A 529 -26.78 0.23 19.45
C PRO A 529 -25.67 -0.02 20.50
N SER A 530 -24.59 -0.74 20.17
CA SER A 530 -23.64 -1.28 21.15
C SER A 530 -22.47 -0.38 21.55
N GLU A 531 -22.38 0.86 21.06
CA GLU A 531 -21.36 1.84 21.51
C GLU A 531 -21.93 2.90 22.49
N ILE A 532 -22.98 2.55 23.24
CA ILE A 532 -23.38 3.31 24.43
C ILE A 532 -22.93 2.54 25.66
N THR A 533 -21.62 2.55 25.97
CA THR A 533 -21.09 2.47 27.34
C THR A 533 -19.56 2.53 27.35
N SER A 534 -19.01 3.71 27.64
CA SER A 534 -17.88 3.89 28.56
C SER A 534 -17.63 5.38 28.81
N GLU A 535 -18.56 6.04 29.50
CA GLU A 535 -18.23 7.28 30.22
C GLU A 535 -17.32 6.91 31.38
N ASN A 536 -16.02 7.17 31.23
CA ASN A 536 -15.09 7.51 32.30
C ASN A 536 -13.74 7.97 31.70
N SER A 537 -13.74 9.16 31.10
CA SER A 537 -12.55 10.01 31.06
C SER A 537 -13.00 11.45 30.96
N THR A 538 -12.68 12.21 31.99
CA THR A 538 -12.80 13.67 32.07
C THR A 538 -12.01 14.33 30.94
N THR A 539 -12.70 14.73 29.88
CA THR A 539 -12.27 15.77 28.93
C THR A 539 -13.55 16.41 28.39
N ASP A 540 -13.68 17.72 28.58
CA ASP A 540 -14.75 18.55 28.01
C ASP A 540 -14.69 18.48 26.46
N GLU A 541 -15.27 17.44 25.88
CA GLU A 541 -15.67 17.46 24.48
C GLU A 541 -16.88 18.41 24.35
N PRO A 542 -16.88 19.33 23.37
CA PRO A 542 -18.05 20.16 23.13
C PRO A 542 -19.20 19.25 22.70
N ASN A 543 -20.13 19.03 23.63
CA ASN A 543 -21.39 18.32 23.43
C ASN A 543 -21.99 18.68 22.07
N ILE A 544 -21.82 17.77 21.10
CA ILE A 544 -22.44 17.84 19.77
C ILE A 544 -23.93 17.60 20.02
N ARG A 545 -24.68 18.70 20.16
CA ARG A 545 -26.13 18.66 20.39
C ARG A 545 -26.80 17.82 19.29
N ASN A 546 -27.50 16.77 19.74
CA ASN A 546 -28.60 16.05 19.10
C ASN A 546 -28.57 15.99 17.56
N ILE A 547 -27.96 14.92 17.03
CA ILE A 547 -27.95 14.54 15.61
C ILE A 547 -29.29 13.88 15.17
N ASP A 548 -30.30 13.81 16.04
CA ASP A 548 -31.32 12.75 15.95
C ASP A 548 -32.62 13.04 15.21
N ASP A 549 -32.86 14.22 14.61
CA ASP A 549 -34.19 14.46 13.99
C ASP A 549 -34.18 15.31 12.71
N PHE A 550 -33.36 14.95 11.72
CA PHE A 550 -33.48 15.51 10.37
C PHE A 550 -34.09 14.46 9.42
N GLY A 551 -35.24 14.80 8.83
CA GLY A 551 -36.04 13.90 8.00
C GLY A 551 -35.29 13.28 6.82
N GLU A 552 -35.45 11.96 6.65
CA GLU A 552 -34.74 11.11 5.68
C GLU A 552 -34.91 11.46 4.19
N ASN A 553 -35.75 12.45 3.85
CA ASN A 553 -36.19 12.75 2.48
C ASN A 553 -35.97 14.22 2.04
N GLY A 554 -35.25 15.03 2.83
CA GLY A 554 -35.03 16.45 2.53
C GLY A 554 -33.64 16.75 1.94
N THR A 555 -33.39 18.00 1.58
CA THR A 555 -32.05 18.52 1.31
C THR A 555 -31.28 18.85 2.60
N LEU A 556 -29.98 19.18 2.50
CA LEU A 556 -29.16 19.57 3.66
C LEU A 556 -29.72 20.79 4.41
N PHE A 557 -30.35 21.71 3.69
CA PHE A 557 -30.87 22.98 4.21
C PHE A 557 -32.40 23.01 4.31
N GLU A 558 -33.08 21.87 4.09
CA GLU A 558 -34.55 21.82 3.96
C GLU A 558 -35.28 22.42 5.17
N GLU A 559 -34.83 22.09 6.37
CA GLU A 559 -35.46 22.61 7.59
C GLU A 559 -35.25 24.12 7.73
N ALA A 560 -34.05 24.62 7.45
CA ALA A 560 -33.77 26.06 7.45
C ALA A 560 -34.63 26.81 6.40
N ILE A 561 -34.76 26.24 5.19
CA ILE A 561 -35.65 26.76 4.14
C ILE A 561 -37.10 26.78 4.61
N GLN A 562 -37.56 25.71 5.27
CA GLN A 562 -38.92 25.61 5.78
C GLN A 562 -39.19 26.63 6.89
N GLN A 563 -38.24 26.87 7.79
CA GLN A 563 -38.36 27.90 8.83
C GLN A 563 -38.45 29.31 8.23
N LEU A 564 -37.59 29.63 7.24
CA LEU A 564 -37.63 30.90 6.52
C LEU A 564 -38.97 31.11 5.78
N ARG A 565 -39.45 30.09 5.05
CA ARG A 565 -40.75 30.14 4.35
C ARG A 565 -41.93 30.27 5.32
N THR A 566 -41.85 29.60 6.47
CA THR A 566 -42.90 29.71 7.50
C THR A 566 -42.95 31.11 8.08
N LEU A 567 -41.79 31.70 8.40
CA LEU A 567 -41.68 33.09 8.86
C LEU A 567 -42.25 34.05 7.81
N GLN A 568 -41.84 33.90 6.54
CA GLN A 568 -42.33 34.69 5.42
C GLN A 568 -43.86 34.64 5.29
N ASN A 569 -44.44 33.43 5.27
CA ASN A 569 -45.89 33.23 5.14
C ASN A 569 -46.66 33.86 6.30
N ASN A 570 -46.15 33.73 7.54
CA ASN A 570 -46.75 34.34 8.71
C ASN A 570 -46.73 35.87 8.62
N MET A 571 -45.60 36.46 8.19
CA MET A 571 -45.48 37.91 8.00
C MET A 571 -46.38 38.43 6.88
N MET A 572 -46.45 37.71 5.75
CA MET A 572 -47.34 38.05 4.64
C MET A 572 -48.81 38.01 5.04
N ALA A 573 -49.23 37.02 5.83
CA ALA A 573 -50.61 36.95 6.35
C ALA A 573 -50.95 38.15 7.24
N VAL A 574 -50.01 38.58 8.09
CA VAL A 574 -50.18 39.78 8.94
C VAL A 574 -50.27 41.04 8.09
N LEU A 575 -49.39 41.21 7.09
CA LEU A 575 -49.39 42.34 6.18
C LEU A 575 -50.71 42.43 5.39
N VAL A 576 -51.15 41.32 4.78
CA VAL A 576 -52.42 41.27 4.03
C VAL A 576 -53.60 41.62 4.92
N LYS A 577 -53.64 41.11 6.16
CA LYS A 577 -54.70 41.44 7.12
C LYS A 577 -54.68 42.93 7.47
N HIS A 578 -53.50 43.51 7.72
CA HIS A 578 -53.36 44.93 8.03
C HIS A 578 -53.85 45.81 6.87
N VAL A 579 -53.35 45.56 5.65
CA VAL A 579 -53.73 46.30 4.44
C VAL A 579 -55.23 46.16 4.14
N ALA A 580 -55.80 44.96 4.31
CA ALA A 580 -57.23 44.74 4.11
C ALA A 580 -58.10 45.53 5.10
N VAL A 581 -57.67 45.61 6.37
CA VAL A 581 -58.36 46.43 7.39
C VAL A 581 -58.24 47.92 7.07
N GLU A 582 -57.05 48.39 6.72
CA GLU A 582 -56.80 49.79 6.38
C GLU A 582 -57.60 50.21 5.12
N PHE A 583 -57.59 49.37 4.09
CA PHE A 583 -58.41 49.56 2.89
C PHE A 583 -59.89 49.62 3.23
N LYS A 584 -60.39 48.71 4.08
CA LYS A 584 -61.79 48.71 4.51
C LYS A 584 -62.15 50.03 5.21
N MET A 585 -61.33 50.48 6.16
CA MET A 585 -61.54 51.76 6.86
C MET A 585 -61.55 52.96 5.91
N LYS A 586 -60.59 53.03 4.97
CA LYS A 586 -60.52 54.10 3.97
C LYS A 586 -61.62 54.02 2.92
N SER A 587 -62.17 52.83 2.64
CA SER A 587 -63.29 52.64 1.71
C SER A 587 -64.65 53.00 2.33
N ASP A 588 -64.76 53.01 3.66
CA ASP A 588 -66.03 53.31 4.33
C ASP A 588 -66.43 54.80 4.19
N SER A 589 -65.50 55.71 3.91
CA SER A 589 -65.82 57.09 3.50
C SER A 589 -66.44 57.13 2.10
N TYR A 590 -65.94 56.32 1.16
CA TYR A 590 -66.50 56.18 -0.19
C TYR A 590 -67.84 55.46 -0.24
N LYS A 591 -68.20 54.69 0.79
CA LYS A 591 -69.52 54.04 0.90
C LYS A 591 -70.61 54.94 1.51
N LYS A 592 -70.22 56.08 2.09
CA LYS A 592 -71.14 57.04 2.72
C LYS A 592 -71.48 58.22 1.81
N GLU A 593 -70.79 58.38 0.69
CA GLU A 593 -71.24 59.12 -0.51
C GLU A 593 -72.06 58.17 -1.40
#